data_AF-A0A373LPI0-F1
#
_entry.id   AF-A0A373LPI0-F1
#
_cell.length_a   1.000
_cell.length_b   1.000
_cell.length_c   1.000
_cell.angle_alpha   90.00
_cell.angle_beta   90.00
_cell.angle_gamma   90.00
#
_symmetry.space_group_name_H-M   'P 1'
#
loop_
_entity.id
_entity.type
_entity.pdbx_description
1 polymer ?
#
loop_
_entity_poly.entity_id
_entity_poly.type
_entity_poly.pdbx_seq_one_letter_code
_entity_poly.pdbx_strand_id
1 'polypeptide(L)'
;MKENNFSSRLSMFRQNKNMTQEELAERMGVTPQALSKWERGHSLPDILLLKELCRILEISTDDLLGIENRKITENGNDLAQKEIWHKLQNCLEPLECIFGKDLVPAFLDGTYQEKIVEARKKLAGEGILMPLVRIRDDEGLASREFAILSYRQTLRKESVETEIKDASYIVERLEKTVRENYAHILNRDLVKDMVENLQKKYPALIRGVVPERISYGYLTDVFKQLLERGLAPWYFSKIIEIMDSECRRNPTITEEELVCTIGKKLQEK
;
A
#
# COMPACT_ATOMS: atom_id res chain seq x y z
N MET A 1 -21.87 30.61 -15.80
CA MET A 1 -20.68 31.02 -15.02
C MET A 1 -20.42 29.93 -14.00
N LYS A 2 -19.17 29.43 -13.93
CA LYS A 2 -18.81 28.19 -13.22
C LYS A 2 -19.09 28.29 -11.71
N GLU A 3 -19.73 27.26 -11.16
CA GLU A 3 -20.03 27.07 -9.74
C GLU A 3 -18.79 27.24 -8.86
N ASN A 4 -18.85 28.19 -7.91
CA ASN A 4 -17.87 28.34 -6.85
C ASN A 4 -18.19 27.32 -5.72
N ASN A 5 -17.93 26.04 -5.99
CA ASN A 5 -18.26 24.91 -5.11
C ASN A 5 -17.64 25.06 -3.70
N PHE A 6 -16.46 25.67 -3.59
CA PHE A 6 -15.78 25.90 -2.31
C PHE A 6 -16.53 26.89 -1.40
N SER A 7 -16.89 28.07 -1.93
CA SER A 7 -17.42 29.18 -1.13
C SER A 7 -18.78 28.87 -0.52
N SER A 8 -19.66 28.23 -1.29
CA SER A 8 -20.97 27.77 -0.82
C SER A 8 -20.82 26.65 0.22
N ARG A 9 -19.92 25.69 0.00
CA ARG A 9 -19.63 24.61 0.96
C ARG A 9 -19.04 25.13 2.26
N LEU A 10 -18.08 26.04 2.21
CA LEU A 10 -17.52 26.68 3.40
C LEU A 10 -18.62 27.34 4.24
N SER A 11 -19.49 28.13 3.61
CA SER A 11 -20.61 28.77 4.31
C SER A 11 -21.59 27.74 4.88
N MET A 12 -21.92 26.70 4.12
CA MET A 12 -22.79 25.61 4.56
C MET A 12 -22.23 24.87 5.78
N PHE A 13 -20.96 24.44 5.75
CA PHE A 13 -20.34 23.72 6.85
C PHE A 13 -20.20 24.58 8.11
N ARG A 14 -19.87 25.87 7.95
CA ARG A 14 -19.89 26.82 9.08
C ARG A 14 -21.28 26.89 9.71
N GLN A 15 -22.32 27.04 8.89
CA GLN A 15 -23.71 27.12 9.36
C GLN A 15 -24.15 25.81 10.03
N ASN A 16 -23.74 24.65 9.53
CA ASN A 16 -24.02 23.35 10.15
C ASN A 16 -23.37 23.20 11.54
N LYS A 17 -22.27 23.91 11.79
CA LYS A 17 -21.64 24.02 13.11
C LYS A 17 -22.26 25.12 13.98
N ASN A 18 -23.32 25.77 13.52
CA ASN A 18 -23.99 26.91 14.16
C ASN A 18 -23.04 28.08 14.49
N MET A 19 -21.98 28.26 13.69
CA MET A 19 -21.00 29.33 13.92
C MET A 19 -21.35 30.59 13.11
N THR A 20 -21.10 31.78 13.65
CA THR A 20 -21.11 33.04 12.87
C THR A 20 -19.83 33.20 12.05
N GLN A 21 -19.82 34.14 11.09
CA GLN A 21 -18.59 34.45 10.35
C GLN A 21 -17.50 34.98 11.30
N GLU A 22 -17.90 35.76 12.29
CA GLU A 22 -17.02 36.30 13.32
C GLU A 22 -16.38 35.19 14.14
N GLU A 23 -17.17 34.21 14.60
CA GLU A 23 -16.69 33.08 15.40
C GLU A 23 -15.74 32.17 14.63
N LEU A 24 -16.05 31.86 13.36
CA LEU A 24 -15.16 31.05 12.55
C LEU A 24 -13.87 31.82 12.22
N ALA A 25 -13.96 33.12 11.96
CA ALA A 25 -12.79 33.95 11.68
C ALA A 25 -11.87 34.03 12.91
N GLU A 26 -12.43 34.18 14.11
CA GLU A 26 -11.69 34.18 15.38
C GLU A 26 -10.96 32.85 15.59
N ARG A 27 -11.64 31.71 15.43
CA ARG A 27 -11.02 30.37 15.54
C ARG A 27 -9.93 30.13 14.50
N MET A 28 -10.09 30.70 13.30
CA MET A 28 -9.13 30.61 12.20
C MET A 28 -7.94 31.57 12.34
N GLY A 29 -7.99 32.51 13.30
CA GLY A 29 -6.98 33.56 13.42
C GLY A 29 -6.96 34.53 12.23
N VAL A 30 -8.10 34.73 11.57
CA VAL A 30 -8.25 35.64 10.42
C VAL A 30 -9.30 36.71 10.68
N THR A 31 -9.37 37.73 9.83
CA THR A 31 -10.37 38.78 9.98
C THR A 31 -11.75 38.33 9.46
N PRO A 32 -12.86 38.77 10.06
CA PRO A 32 -14.21 38.47 9.55
C PRO A 32 -14.40 38.90 8.08
N GLN A 33 -13.73 39.98 7.67
CA GLN A 33 -13.75 40.43 6.28
C GLN A 33 -13.06 39.45 5.33
N ALA A 34 -11.98 38.78 5.77
CA ALA A 34 -11.31 37.75 4.98
C ALA A 34 -12.23 36.53 4.79
N LEU A 35 -12.84 36.04 5.87
CA LEU A 35 -13.79 34.92 5.80
C LEU A 35 -15.01 35.26 4.94
N SER A 36 -15.56 36.47 5.07
CA SER A 36 -16.67 36.95 4.22
C SER A 36 -16.31 36.95 2.73
N LYS A 37 -15.07 37.28 2.37
CA LYS A 37 -14.60 37.19 0.98
C LYS A 37 -14.47 35.74 0.51
N TRP A 38 -14.08 34.82 1.40
CA TRP A 38 -14.03 33.39 1.08
C TRP A 38 -15.41 32.81 0.81
N GLU A 39 -16.39 33.08 1.67
CA GLU A 39 -17.76 32.58 1.53
C GLU A 39 -18.52 33.21 0.36
N ARG A 40 -18.14 34.42 -0.07
CA ARG A 40 -18.69 35.05 -1.28
C ARG A 40 -17.93 34.70 -2.56
N GLY A 41 -16.82 33.97 -2.45
CA GLY A 41 -16.01 33.56 -3.59
C GLY A 41 -15.22 34.69 -4.24
N HIS A 42 -14.95 35.77 -3.50
CA HIS A 42 -14.09 36.88 -3.94
C HIS A 42 -12.60 36.59 -3.71
N SER A 43 -12.26 35.68 -2.80
CA SER A 43 -10.90 35.18 -2.59
C SER A 43 -10.94 33.77 -2.01
N LEU A 44 -9.80 33.09 -2.00
CA LEU A 44 -9.64 31.78 -1.35
C LEU A 44 -8.71 31.93 -0.13
N PRO A 45 -8.86 31.06 0.89
CA PRO A 45 -7.85 30.94 1.93
C PRO A 45 -6.53 30.43 1.35
N ASP A 46 -5.43 30.71 2.06
CA ASP A 46 -4.16 30.06 1.81
C ASP A 46 -4.30 28.53 2.00
N ILE A 47 -3.57 27.74 1.21
CA ILE A 47 -3.54 26.29 1.34
C ILE A 47 -3.19 25.83 2.76
N LEU A 48 -2.35 26.59 3.48
CA LEU A 48 -1.98 26.30 4.86
C LEU A 48 -3.17 26.40 5.83
N LEU A 49 -4.17 27.23 5.50
CA LEU A 49 -5.38 27.42 6.31
C LEU A 49 -6.43 26.34 6.06
N LEU A 50 -6.32 25.57 4.97
CA LEU A 50 -7.28 24.49 4.66
C LEU A 50 -7.28 23.40 5.74
N LYS A 51 -6.11 23.06 6.28
CA LYS A 51 -6.00 22.05 7.35
C LYS A 51 -6.76 22.49 8.60
N GLU A 52 -6.67 23.76 8.96
CA GLU A 52 -7.33 24.31 10.13
C GLU A 52 -8.84 24.44 9.91
N LEU A 53 -9.26 24.88 8.71
CA LEU A 53 -10.67 24.89 8.31
C LEU A 53 -11.30 23.51 8.43
N CYS A 54 -10.64 22.48 7.88
CA CYS A 54 -11.10 21.09 7.96
C CYS A 54 -11.21 20.61 9.41
N ARG A 55 -10.25 20.98 10.28
CA ARG A 55 -10.26 20.62 11.69
C ARG A 55 -11.41 21.29 12.46
N ILE A 56 -11.59 22.61 12.29
CA ILE A 56 -12.63 23.38 13.01
C ILE A 56 -14.04 22.97 12.55
N LEU A 57 -14.20 22.72 11.25
CA LEU A 57 -15.48 22.34 10.66
C LEU A 57 -15.75 20.83 10.78
N GLU A 58 -14.76 20.03 11.21
CA GLU A 58 -14.80 18.56 11.29
C GLU A 58 -15.20 17.89 9.96
N ILE A 59 -14.59 18.35 8.87
CA ILE A 59 -14.82 17.84 7.51
C ILE A 59 -13.51 17.42 6.87
N SER A 60 -13.58 16.60 5.82
CA SER A 60 -12.40 16.31 5.00
C SER A 60 -12.12 17.46 4.01
N THR A 61 -10.90 17.50 3.49
CA THR A 61 -10.54 18.45 2.42
C THR A 61 -11.35 18.17 1.15
N ASP A 62 -11.70 16.92 0.87
CA ASP A 62 -12.53 16.55 -0.27
C ASP A 62 -13.95 17.12 -0.15
N ASP A 63 -14.52 17.04 1.07
CA ASP A 63 -15.82 17.64 1.39
C ASP A 63 -15.78 19.15 1.21
N LEU A 64 -14.74 19.84 1.67
CA LEU A 64 -14.61 21.29 1.53
C LEU A 64 -14.41 21.73 0.07
N LEU A 65 -13.60 20.98 -0.69
CA LEU A 65 -13.18 21.36 -2.05
C LEU A 65 -14.16 20.97 -3.14
N GLY A 66 -15.20 20.17 -2.85
CA GLY A 66 -16.08 19.74 -3.93
C GLY A 66 -15.64 18.49 -4.65
N ILE A 67 -14.70 17.73 -4.08
CA ILE A 67 -14.19 16.52 -4.71
C ILE A 67 -15.20 15.41 -4.47
N GLU A 68 -16.16 15.29 -5.40
CA GLU A 68 -17.12 14.20 -5.37
C GLU A 68 -16.40 12.88 -5.63
N ASN A 69 -16.43 11.99 -4.64
CA ASN A 69 -16.09 10.59 -4.86
C ASN A 69 -17.06 10.02 -5.91
N ARG A 70 -16.51 9.29 -6.88
CA ARG A 70 -17.31 8.62 -7.91
C ARG A 70 -18.42 7.82 -7.21
N LYS A 71 -19.69 8.14 -7.50
CA LYS A 71 -20.82 7.43 -6.89
C LYS A 71 -20.77 5.96 -7.30
N ILE A 72 -20.63 5.08 -6.31
CA ILE A 72 -20.67 3.62 -6.50
C ILE A 72 -22.02 3.05 -6.03
N THR A 73 -22.80 3.85 -5.29
CA THR A 73 -24.13 3.46 -4.82
C THR A 73 -25.22 4.25 -5.51
N GLU A 74 -26.33 3.59 -5.83
CA GLU A 74 -27.52 4.18 -6.44
C GLU A 74 -28.30 5.04 -5.44
N ASN A 75 -28.18 4.75 -4.14
CA ASN A 75 -28.89 5.43 -3.06
C ASN A 75 -28.12 6.62 -2.45
N GLY A 76 -26.92 6.93 -2.95
CA GLY A 76 -26.08 8.02 -2.42
C GLY A 76 -25.67 7.83 -0.95
N ASN A 77 -25.76 6.61 -0.41
CA ASN A 77 -25.37 6.33 0.97
C ASN A 77 -23.84 6.25 1.08
N ASP A 78 -23.23 7.27 1.70
CA ASP A 78 -21.78 7.35 1.89
C ASP A 78 -21.22 6.24 2.79
N LEU A 79 -21.97 5.75 3.78
CA LEU A 79 -21.55 4.60 4.60
C LEU A 79 -21.46 3.34 3.74
N ALA A 80 -22.46 3.10 2.89
CA ALA A 80 -22.44 1.97 1.96
C ALA A 80 -21.30 2.09 0.94
N GLN A 81 -21.01 3.31 0.44
CA GLN A 81 -19.86 3.53 -0.44
C GLN A 81 -18.54 3.20 0.27
N LYS A 82 -18.35 3.67 1.51
CA LYS A 82 -17.17 3.35 2.32
C LYS A 82 -17.04 1.86 2.56
N GLU A 83 -18.14 1.17 2.87
CA GLU A 83 -18.15 -0.29 3.07
C GLU A 83 -17.76 -1.04 1.79
N ILE A 84 -18.28 -0.62 0.62
CA ILE A 84 -17.95 -1.21 -0.67
C ILE A 84 -16.46 -1.06 -0.99
N TRP A 85 -15.90 0.15 -0.81
CA TRP A 85 -14.48 0.39 -1.00
C TRP A 85 -13.63 -0.45 -0.06
N HIS A 86 -14.00 -0.53 1.21
CA HIS A 86 -13.30 -1.34 2.19
C HIS A 86 -13.31 -2.82 1.81
N LYS A 87 -14.49 -3.35 1.41
CA LYS A 87 -14.62 -4.73 0.91
C LYS A 87 -13.75 -4.97 -0.34
N LEU A 88 -13.76 -4.04 -1.29
CA LEU A 88 -12.95 -4.13 -2.50
C LEU A 88 -11.45 -4.16 -2.17
N GLN A 89 -10.97 -3.22 -1.36
CA GLN A 89 -9.57 -3.16 -0.92
C GLN A 89 -9.15 -4.47 -0.25
N ASN A 90 -9.96 -4.95 0.69
CA ASN A 90 -9.70 -6.22 1.38
C ASN A 90 -9.63 -7.40 0.41
N CYS A 91 -10.46 -7.41 -0.64
CA CYS A 91 -10.47 -8.47 -1.65
C CYS A 91 -9.26 -8.44 -2.59
N LEU A 92 -8.54 -7.33 -2.65
CA LEU A 92 -7.39 -7.10 -3.52
C LEU A 92 -6.04 -7.24 -2.78
N GLU A 93 -6.07 -7.56 -1.47
CA GLU A 93 -4.84 -7.82 -0.71
C GLU A 93 -4.04 -8.96 -1.34
N PRO A 94 -2.75 -8.76 -1.65
CA PRO A 94 -1.97 -9.69 -2.45
C PRO A 94 -1.54 -10.94 -1.69
N LEU A 95 -1.60 -10.94 -0.36
CA LEU A 95 -1.18 -12.04 0.51
C LEU A 95 -2.24 -12.32 1.57
N GLU A 96 -2.75 -13.55 1.60
CA GLU A 96 -3.77 -14.00 2.54
C GLU A 96 -3.30 -15.24 3.30
N CYS A 97 -3.66 -15.34 4.58
CA CYS A 97 -3.55 -16.53 5.39
C CYS A 97 -4.96 -16.87 5.92
N ILE A 98 -5.53 -17.95 5.40
CA ILE A 98 -6.85 -18.45 5.78
C ILE A 98 -6.73 -19.72 6.61
N PHE A 99 -7.66 -19.95 7.53
CA PHE A 99 -7.64 -21.12 8.41
C PHE A 99 -9.05 -21.58 8.80
N GLY A 100 -9.16 -22.87 9.11
CA GLY A 100 -10.39 -23.50 9.56
C GLY A 100 -10.76 -23.13 11.00
N LYS A 101 -12.01 -23.46 11.34
CA LYS A 101 -12.66 -23.11 12.61
C LYS A 101 -11.88 -23.48 13.87
N ASP A 102 -11.23 -24.64 13.90
CA ASP A 102 -10.55 -25.13 15.11
C ASP A 102 -9.22 -24.40 15.36
N LEU A 103 -8.72 -23.65 14.37
CA LEU A 103 -7.50 -22.84 14.49
C LEU A 103 -7.80 -21.40 14.93
N VAL A 104 -9.07 -20.97 14.95
CA VAL A 104 -9.49 -19.63 15.40
C VAL A 104 -8.94 -19.24 16.77
N PRO A 105 -8.96 -20.12 17.81
CA PRO A 105 -8.45 -19.77 19.13
C PRO A 105 -6.99 -19.28 19.13
N ALA A 106 -6.16 -19.78 18.20
CA ALA A 106 -4.75 -19.41 18.08
C ALA A 106 -4.53 -17.94 17.64
N PHE A 107 -5.57 -17.25 17.18
CA PHE A 107 -5.51 -15.86 16.69
C PHE A 107 -6.30 -14.87 17.56
N LEU A 108 -6.95 -15.30 18.64
CA LEU A 108 -7.85 -14.44 19.43
C LEU A 108 -7.10 -13.48 20.37
N ASP A 109 -5.92 -13.86 20.85
CA ASP A 109 -5.19 -13.11 21.88
C ASP A 109 -4.41 -11.89 21.35
N GLY A 110 -4.38 -11.69 20.04
CA GLY A 110 -3.65 -10.60 19.40
C GLY A 110 -2.12 -10.73 19.43
N THR A 111 -1.58 -11.86 19.88
CA THR A 111 -0.12 -12.11 19.89
C THR A 111 0.41 -12.41 18.50
N TYR A 112 -0.47 -12.84 17.58
CA TYR A 112 -0.08 -13.18 16.22
C TYR A 112 0.44 -11.97 15.44
N GLN A 113 -0.05 -10.76 15.71
CA GLN A 113 0.42 -9.53 15.05
C GLN A 113 1.89 -9.28 15.34
N GLU A 114 2.32 -9.47 16.58
CA GLU A 114 3.72 -9.31 16.98
C GLU A 114 4.60 -10.34 16.27
N LYS A 115 4.16 -11.60 16.22
CA LYS A 115 4.86 -12.69 15.51
C LYS A 115 4.98 -12.40 14.01
N ILE A 116 3.96 -11.82 13.39
CA ILE A 116 4.01 -11.39 11.97
C ILE A 116 5.01 -10.26 11.81
N VAL A 117 5.03 -9.27 12.70
CA VAL A 117 6.02 -8.19 12.66
C VAL A 117 7.44 -8.75 12.75
N GLU A 118 7.68 -9.75 13.60
CA GLU A 118 8.97 -10.43 13.70
C GLU A 118 9.33 -11.19 12.42
N ALA A 119 8.39 -11.94 11.84
CA ALA A 119 8.58 -12.62 10.55
C ALA A 119 8.93 -11.62 9.43
N ARG A 120 8.23 -10.47 9.38
CA ARG A 120 8.54 -9.39 8.42
C ARG A 120 9.94 -8.82 8.61
N LYS A 121 10.39 -8.64 9.86
CA LYS A 121 11.75 -8.17 10.15
C LYS A 121 12.82 -9.16 9.67
N LYS A 122 12.61 -10.47 9.89
CA LYS A 122 13.52 -11.52 9.40
C LYS A 122 13.60 -11.52 7.88
N LEU A 123 12.46 -11.55 7.21
CA LEU A 123 12.36 -11.51 5.74
C LEU A 123 13.01 -10.24 5.16
N ALA A 124 12.80 -9.08 5.80
CA ALA A 124 13.43 -7.83 5.36
C ALA A 124 14.97 -7.88 5.45
N GLY A 125 15.52 -8.59 6.44
CA GLY A 125 16.96 -8.86 6.54
C GLY A 125 17.52 -9.66 5.35
N GLU A 126 16.67 -10.43 4.67
CA GLU A 126 16.98 -11.20 3.46
C GLU A 126 16.63 -10.44 2.17
N GLY A 127 16.23 -9.17 2.26
CA GLY A 127 15.82 -8.35 1.10
C GLY A 127 14.40 -8.62 0.61
N ILE A 128 13.57 -9.32 1.39
CA ILE A 128 12.17 -9.61 1.08
C ILE A 128 11.26 -8.60 1.80
N LEU A 129 10.57 -7.77 1.03
CA LEU A 129 9.54 -6.88 1.56
C LEU A 129 8.19 -7.59 1.53
N MET A 130 7.81 -8.20 2.66
CA MET A 130 6.53 -8.89 2.78
C MET A 130 5.37 -7.86 2.82
N PRO A 131 4.35 -8.00 1.95
CA PRO A 131 3.14 -7.17 2.00
C PRO A 131 2.38 -7.40 3.30
N LEU A 132 1.35 -6.59 3.54
CA LEU A 132 0.42 -6.89 4.63
C LEU A 132 -0.24 -8.25 4.34
N VAL A 133 -0.33 -9.07 5.37
CA VAL A 133 -1.02 -10.36 5.29
C VAL A 133 -2.42 -10.20 5.84
N ARG A 134 -3.42 -10.55 5.03
CA ARG A 134 -4.79 -10.63 5.49
C ARG A 134 -5.01 -11.96 6.19
N ILE A 135 -5.40 -11.91 7.46
CA ILE A 135 -5.68 -13.09 8.29
C ILE A 135 -7.18 -13.19 8.50
N ARG A 136 -7.77 -14.35 8.19
CA ARG A 136 -9.20 -14.61 8.38
C ARG A 136 -9.51 -16.09 8.47
N ASP A 137 -10.60 -16.42 9.13
CA ASP A 137 -11.18 -17.75 9.03
C ASP A 137 -11.86 -17.97 7.67
N ASP A 138 -11.98 -19.24 7.27
CA ASP A 138 -12.65 -19.65 6.04
C ASP A 138 -13.41 -20.97 6.23
N GLU A 139 -14.72 -20.94 5.99
CA GLU A 139 -15.61 -22.11 6.11
C GLU A 139 -15.38 -23.16 5.01
N GLY A 140 -14.67 -22.82 3.93
CA GLY A 140 -14.31 -23.74 2.85
C GLY A 140 -13.11 -24.64 3.17
N LEU A 141 -12.41 -24.42 4.28
CA LEU A 141 -11.31 -25.26 4.75
C LEU A 141 -11.78 -26.32 5.75
N ALA A 142 -11.04 -27.42 5.84
CA ALA A 142 -11.23 -28.35 6.95
C ALA A 142 -10.92 -27.67 8.28
N SER A 143 -11.57 -28.09 9.38
CA SER A 143 -11.52 -27.37 10.66
C SER A 143 -10.11 -27.09 11.18
N ARG A 144 -9.16 -28.00 10.94
CA ARG A 144 -7.75 -27.90 11.36
C ARG A 144 -6.80 -27.66 10.19
N GLU A 145 -7.24 -26.97 9.15
CA GLU A 145 -6.44 -26.71 7.96
C GLU A 145 -6.18 -25.21 7.81
N PHE A 146 -5.01 -24.84 7.27
CA PHE A 146 -4.74 -23.47 6.86
C PHE A 146 -4.18 -23.44 5.44
N ALA A 147 -4.32 -22.29 4.79
CA ALA A 147 -3.73 -22.03 3.50
C ALA A 147 -3.16 -20.61 3.42
N ILE A 148 -2.06 -20.48 2.70
CA ILE A 148 -1.41 -19.21 2.37
C ILE A 148 -1.58 -19.00 0.88
N LEU A 149 -2.13 -17.85 0.52
CA LEU A 149 -2.49 -17.52 -0.84
C LEU A 149 -1.82 -16.22 -1.26
N SER A 150 -1.50 -16.12 -2.53
CA SER A 150 -1.20 -14.85 -3.15
C SER A 150 -2.11 -14.64 -4.35
N TYR A 151 -2.74 -13.47 -4.45
CA TYR A 151 -3.73 -13.19 -5.49
C TYR A 151 -4.79 -14.30 -5.66
N ARG A 152 -5.30 -14.84 -4.54
CA ARG A 152 -6.23 -16.00 -4.49
C ARG A 152 -5.67 -17.33 -5.01
N GLN A 153 -4.43 -17.38 -5.47
CA GLN A 153 -3.75 -18.62 -5.81
C GLN A 153 -3.13 -19.23 -4.55
N THR A 154 -3.43 -20.50 -4.28
CA THR A 154 -2.86 -21.23 -3.16
C THR A 154 -1.37 -21.48 -3.37
N LEU A 155 -0.54 -20.91 -2.49
CA LEU A 155 0.91 -21.15 -2.44
C LEU A 155 1.24 -22.33 -1.52
N ARG A 156 0.50 -22.44 -0.41
CA ARG A 156 0.62 -23.54 0.55
C ARG A 156 -0.75 -23.85 1.14
N LYS A 157 -1.00 -25.13 1.39
CA LYS A 157 -2.16 -25.64 2.12
C LYS A 157 -1.70 -26.82 2.96
N GLU A 158 -1.98 -26.79 4.26
CA GLU A 158 -1.43 -27.76 5.22
C GLU A 158 -2.44 -28.01 6.36
N SER A 159 -2.55 -29.28 6.75
CA SER A 159 -3.38 -29.71 7.89
C SER A 159 -2.56 -29.73 9.17
N VAL A 160 -3.16 -29.29 10.28
CA VAL A 160 -2.53 -29.14 11.59
C VAL A 160 -2.94 -30.32 12.48
N GLU A 161 -2.08 -31.32 12.51
CA GLU A 161 -2.31 -32.57 13.27
C GLU A 161 -2.22 -32.34 14.78
N THR A 162 -1.25 -31.54 15.23
CA THR A 162 -1.02 -31.25 16.65
C THR A 162 -1.89 -30.09 17.13
N GLU A 163 -2.27 -30.09 18.40
CA GLU A 163 -2.92 -28.92 18.99
C GLU A 163 -1.94 -27.74 19.07
N ILE A 164 -2.31 -26.62 18.47
CA ILE A 164 -1.49 -25.40 18.50
C ILE A 164 -1.96 -24.50 19.64
N LYS A 165 -0.99 -23.99 20.41
CA LYS A 165 -1.25 -23.06 21.53
C LYS A 165 -1.46 -21.63 21.07
N ASP A 166 -0.74 -21.24 20.01
CA ASP A 166 -0.77 -19.91 19.43
C ASP A 166 -0.49 -20.00 17.92
N ALA A 167 -0.57 -18.86 17.23
CA ALA A 167 -0.34 -18.78 15.79
C ALA A 167 1.12 -19.02 15.34
N SER A 168 2.06 -19.32 16.24
CA SER A 168 3.51 -19.37 15.91
C SER A 168 3.82 -20.33 14.78
N TYR A 169 3.24 -21.54 14.82
CA TYR A 169 3.46 -22.54 13.77
C TYR A 169 2.96 -22.04 12.41
N ILE A 170 1.76 -21.44 12.35
CA ILE A 170 1.20 -20.92 11.10
C ILE A 170 2.03 -19.73 10.59
N VAL A 171 2.47 -18.83 11.48
CA VAL A 171 3.33 -17.69 11.12
C VAL A 171 4.70 -18.15 10.61
N GLU A 172 5.29 -19.19 11.18
CA GLU A 172 6.53 -19.80 10.67
C GLU A 172 6.32 -20.36 9.26
N ARG A 173 5.19 -21.04 9.02
CA ARG A 173 4.83 -21.55 7.69
C ARG A 173 4.56 -20.42 6.70
N LEU A 174 3.96 -19.32 7.13
CA LEU A 174 3.80 -18.09 6.35
C LEU A 174 5.15 -17.53 5.94
N GLU A 175 6.05 -17.33 6.90
CA GLU A 175 7.41 -16.84 6.65
C GLU A 175 8.14 -17.69 5.62
N LYS A 176 8.12 -19.01 5.80
CA LYS A 176 8.72 -19.98 4.86
C LYS A 176 8.10 -19.90 3.47
N THR A 177 6.77 -19.85 3.38
CA THR A 177 6.06 -19.77 2.10
C THR A 177 6.37 -18.49 1.35
N VAL A 178 6.43 -17.36 2.05
CA VAL A 178 6.81 -16.06 1.44
C VAL A 178 8.22 -16.12 0.88
N ARG A 179 9.16 -16.71 1.63
CA ARG A 179 10.56 -16.88 1.19
C ARG A 179 10.66 -17.73 -0.07
N GLU A 180 9.98 -18.87 -0.10
CA GLU A 180 10.02 -19.83 -1.22
C GLU A 180 9.30 -19.32 -2.48
N ASN A 181 8.32 -18.43 -2.34
CA ASN A 181 7.44 -17.99 -3.43
C ASN A 181 7.50 -16.48 -3.68
N TYR A 182 8.59 -15.80 -3.27
CA TYR A 182 8.63 -14.33 -3.30
C TYR A 182 8.46 -13.74 -4.71
N ALA A 183 8.96 -14.43 -5.75
CA ALA A 183 8.76 -13.99 -7.14
C ALA A 183 7.28 -13.83 -7.52
N HIS A 184 6.42 -14.73 -7.01
CA HIS A 184 4.99 -14.71 -7.27
C HIS A 184 4.26 -13.64 -6.43
N ILE A 185 4.75 -13.36 -5.22
CA ILE A 185 4.20 -12.35 -4.31
C ILE A 185 4.59 -10.92 -4.72
N LEU A 186 5.77 -10.76 -5.33
CA LEU A 186 6.31 -9.47 -5.71
C LEU A 186 5.35 -8.72 -6.64
N ASN A 187 5.13 -7.45 -6.37
CA ASN A 187 4.30 -6.58 -7.19
C ASN A 187 4.95 -5.20 -7.38
N ARG A 188 4.36 -4.37 -8.23
CA ARG A 188 4.92 -3.07 -8.61
C ARG A 188 5.00 -2.10 -7.44
N ASP A 189 4.05 -2.15 -6.51
CA ASP A 189 4.04 -1.29 -5.32
C ASP A 189 5.15 -1.68 -4.35
N LEU A 190 5.37 -2.97 -4.11
CA LEU A 190 6.51 -3.46 -3.32
C LEU A 190 7.84 -3.00 -3.91
N VAL A 191 8.01 -3.12 -5.24
CA VAL A 191 9.22 -2.66 -5.93
C VAL A 191 9.38 -1.15 -5.80
N LYS A 192 8.30 -0.38 -5.96
CA LYS A 192 8.31 1.08 -5.78
C LYS A 192 8.73 1.46 -4.36
N ASP A 193 8.16 0.82 -3.34
CA ASP A 193 8.50 1.07 -1.94
C ASP A 193 9.98 0.75 -1.65
N MET A 194 10.49 -0.36 -2.20
CA MET A 194 11.91 -0.71 -2.10
C MET A 194 12.80 0.35 -2.77
N VAL A 195 12.44 0.84 -3.95
CA VAL A 195 13.18 1.89 -4.68
C VAL A 195 13.16 3.22 -3.94
N GLU A 196 11.99 3.66 -3.45
CA GLU A 196 11.86 4.91 -2.68
C GLU A 196 12.71 4.86 -1.39
N ASN A 197 12.77 3.70 -0.73
CA ASN A 197 13.63 3.51 0.42
C ASN A 197 15.12 3.51 0.03
N LEU A 198 15.49 2.87 -1.09
CA LEU A 198 16.84 2.93 -1.64
C LEU A 198 17.24 4.35 -2.03
N GLN A 199 16.34 5.16 -2.59
CA GLN A 199 16.64 6.54 -2.98
C GLN A 199 17.03 7.42 -1.78
N LYS A 200 16.44 7.17 -0.61
CA LYS A 200 16.82 7.85 0.64
C LYS A 200 18.26 7.52 1.06
N LYS A 201 18.68 6.27 0.86
CA LYS A 201 20.02 5.78 1.26
C LYS A 201 21.10 5.97 0.20
N TYR A 202 20.75 5.82 -1.08
CA TYR A 202 21.63 5.83 -2.25
C TYR A 202 21.01 6.67 -3.39
N PRO A 203 20.87 8.00 -3.23
CA PRO A 203 20.18 8.84 -4.21
C PRO A 203 20.82 8.82 -5.59
N ALA A 204 22.15 8.67 -5.69
CA ALA A 204 22.87 8.61 -6.97
C ALA A 204 22.60 7.33 -7.78
N LEU A 205 22.17 6.25 -7.13
CA LEU A 205 21.78 5.00 -7.80
C LEU A 205 20.40 5.09 -8.44
N ILE A 206 19.51 5.92 -7.88
CA ILE A 206 18.09 5.93 -8.27
C ILE A 206 17.70 7.16 -9.09
N ARG A 207 18.19 8.36 -8.74
CA ARG A 207 17.75 9.62 -9.39
C ARG A 207 18.08 9.62 -10.88
N GLY A 208 17.07 9.81 -11.72
CA GLY A 208 17.21 9.77 -13.18
C GLY A 208 17.40 8.36 -13.75
N VAL A 209 17.32 7.33 -12.91
CA VAL A 209 17.37 5.92 -13.29
C VAL A 209 15.98 5.32 -13.22
N VAL A 210 15.35 5.30 -12.03
CA VAL A 210 14.01 4.79 -11.79
C VAL A 210 13.13 5.94 -11.28
N PRO A 211 11.99 6.26 -11.93
CA PRO A 211 11.37 5.58 -13.07
C PRO A 211 11.81 6.07 -14.47
N GLU A 212 12.74 7.04 -14.57
CA GLU A 212 12.95 7.80 -15.81
C GLU A 212 13.56 6.99 -16.97
N ARG A 213 14.51 6.09 -16.69
CA ARG A 213 15.09 5.18 -17.70
C ARG A 213 14.54 3.77 -17.58
N ILE A 214 14.36 3.30 -16.35
CA ILE A 214 13.84 1.98 -16.02
C ILE A 214 12.51 2.20 -15.31
N SER A 215 11.41 1.83 -15.96
CA SER A 215 10.09 1.92 -15.34
C SER A 215 9.94 0.91 -14.18
N TYR A 216 9.06 1.20 -13.21
CA TYR A 216 8.75 0.25 -12.15
C TYR A 216 8.24 -1.09 -12.68
N GLY A 217 7.46 -1.08 -13.77
CA GLY A 217 7.00 -2.31 -14.42
C GLY A 217 8.16 -3.14 -14.91
N TYR A 218 9.05 -2.53 -15.70
CA TYR A 218 10.20 -3.23 -16.27
C TYR A 218 11.16 -3.77 -15.19
N LEU A 219 11.43 -2.98 -14.15
CA LEU A 219 12.22 -3.44 -13.00
C LEU A 219 11.54 -4.61 -12.27
N THR A 220 10.22 -4.57 -12.12
CA THR A 220 9.46 -5.66 -11.49
C THR A 220 9.60 -6.94 -12.29
N ASP A 221 9.41 -6.87 -13.61
CA ASP A 221 9.39 -8.06 -14.48
C ASP A 221 10.79 -8.71 -14.55
N VAL A 222 11.85 -7.91 -14.68
CA VAL A 222 13.24 -8.39 -14.62
C VAL A 222 13.56 -8.98 -13.25
N PHE A 223 13.15 -8.33 -12.15
CA PHE A 223 13.42 -8.83 -10.81
C PHE A 223 12.70 -10.16 -10.54
N LYS A 224 11.45 -10.31 -10.97
CA LYS A 224 10.70 -11.58 -10.88
C LYS A 224 11.44 -12.71 -11.58
N GLN A 225 11.84 -12.52 -12.84
CA GLN A 225 12.54 -13.54 -13.61
C GLN A 225 13.88 -13.94 -12.97
N LEU A 226 14.59 -12.99 -12.35
CA LEU A 226 15.83 -13.28 -11.63
C LEU A 226 15.58 -14.09 -10.35
N LEU A 227 14.53 -13.76 -9.58
CA LEU A 227 14.12 -14.52 -8.40
C LEU A 227 13.70 -15.95 -8.76
N GLU A 228 12.97 -16.14 -9.85
CA GLU A 228 12.58 -17.46 -10.37
C GLU A 228 13.79 -18.31 -10.77
N ARG A 229 14.89 -17.66 -11.19
CA ARG A 229 16.18 -18.31 -11.46
C ARG A 229 17.04 -18.54 -10.21
N GLY A 230 16.49 -18.27 -9.03
CA GLY A 230 17.16 -18.50 -7.74
C GLY A 230 18.12 -17.39 -7.32
N LEU A 231 18.08 -16.22 -7.95
CA LEU A 231 18.86 -15.07 -7.49
C LEU A 231 18.30 -14.59 -6.14
N ALA A 232 19.17 -14.33 -5.17
CA ALA A 232 18.73 -13.86 -3.87
C ALA A 232 18.17 -12.42 -3.91
N PRO A 233 17.07 -12.11 -3.18
CA PRO A 233 16.43 -10.79 -3.19
C PRO A 233 17.34 -9.62 -2.75
N TRP A 234 18.30 -9.86 -1.86
CA TRP A 234 19.22 -8.82 -1.36
C TRP A 234 20.14 -8.22 -2.44
N TYR A 235 20.23 -8.80 -3.64
CA TYR A 235 20.93 -8.20 -4.78
C TYR A 235 20.17 -7.05 -5.46
N PHE A 236 18.98 -6.68 -4.98
CA PHE A 236 18.10 -5.68 -5.61
C PHE A 236 18.79 -4.36 -6.02
N SER A 237 19.61 -3.76 -5.16
CA SER A 237 20.36 -2.54 -5.51
C SER A 237 21.38 -2.77 -6.63
N LYS A 238 22.03 -3.93 -6.65
CA LYS A 238 23.00 -4.30 -7.67
C LYS A 238 22.33 -4.63 -9.01
N ILE A 239 21.14 -5.22 -8.98
CA ILE A 239 20.30 -5.42 -10.15
C ILE A 239 20.04 -4.08 -10.83
N ILE A 240 19.57 -3.06 -10.09
CA ILE A 240 19.31 -1.71 -10.65
C ILE A 240 20.58 -1.11 -11.27
N GLU A 241 21.73 -1.24 -10.62
CA GLU A 241 23.02 -0.75 -11.14
C GLU A 241 23.39 -1.41 -12.47
N ILE A 242 23.29 -2.74 -12.56
CA ILE A 242 23.60 -3.49 -13.77
C ILE A 242 22.59 -3.14 -14.87
N MET A 243 21.30 -3.11 -14.54
CA MET A 243 20.25 -2.72 -15.48
C MET A 243 20.51 -1.35 -16.09
N ASP A 244 20.81 -0.34 -15.27
CA ASP A 244 21.09 1.00 -15.76
C ASP A 244 22.34 1.04 -16.66
N SER A 245 23.38 0.26 -16.33
CA SER A 245 24.58 0.18 -17.16
C SER A 245 24.31 -0.48 -18.51
N GLU A 246 23.54 -1.56 -18.55
CA GLU A 246 23.24 -2.29 -19.79
C GLU A 246 22.26 -1.51 -20.67
N CYS A 247 21.22 -0.91 -20.10
CA CYS A 247 20.29 -0.06 -20.85
C CYS A 247 20.99 1.18 -21.47
N ARG A 248 22.03 1.72 -20.83
CA ARG A 248 22.85 2.80 -21.41
C ARG A 248 23.72 2.33 -22.57
N ARG A 249 24.22 1.09 -22.52
CA ARG A 249 25.09 0.51 -23.56
C ARG A 249 24.29 0.04 -24.77
N ASN A 250 23.13 -0.56 -24.52
CA ASN A 250 22.23 -1.09 -25.54
C ASN A 250 20.78 -0.69 -25.19
N PRO A 251 20.29 0.44 -25.72
CA PRO A 251 18.91 0.89 -25.49
C PRO A 251 17.84 -0.08 -26.02
N THR A 252 18.22 -1.02 -26.89
CA THR A 252 17.32 -2.04 -27.48
C THR A 252 17.47 -3.42 -26.83
N ILE A 253 18.17 -3.51 -25.69
CA ILE A 253 18.34 -4.79 -24.99
C ILE A 253 16.98 -5.37 -24.59
N THR A 254 16.81 -6.66 -24.85
CA THR A 254 15.59 -7.37 -24.46
C THR A 254 15.60 -7.73 -22.99
N GLU A 255 14.42 -7.98 -22.42
CA GLU A 255 14.31 -8.38 -21.01
C GLU A 255 15.07 -9.68 -20.73
N GLU A 256 14.97 -10.66 -21.65
CA GLU A 256 15.64 -11.96 -21.54
C GLU A 256 17.18 -11.84 -21.55
N GLU A 257 17.73 -11.02 -22.46
CA GLU A 257 19.17 -10.73 -22.52
C GLU A 257 19.65 -10.06 -21.24
N LEU A 258 18.84 -9.13 -20.71
CA LEU A 258 19.17 -8.40 -19.50
C LEU A 258 19.19 -9.33 -18.28
N VAL A 259 18.18 -10.19 -18.11
CA VAL A 259 18.12 -11.20 -17.05
C VAL A 259 19.30 -12.17 -17.15
N CYS A 260 19.67 -12.64 -18.35
CA CYS A 260 20.85 -13.48 -18.56
C CYS A 260 22.15 -12.76 -18.19
N THR A 261 22.30 -11.50 -18.58
CA THR A 261 23.50 -10.70 -18.30
C THR A 261 23.66 -10.43 -16.81
N ILE A 262 22.58 -10.07 -16.13
CA ILE A 262 22.57 -9.84 -14.67
C ILE A 262 22.90 -11.14 -13.93
N GLY A 263 22.26 -12.25 -14.31
CA GLY A 263 22.51 -13.56 -13.71
C GLY A 263 23.99 -13.95 -13.76
N LYS A 264 24.63 -13.84 -14.93
CA LYS A 264 26.08 -14.12 -15.10
C LYS A 264 26.93 -13.22 -14.20
N LYS A 265 26.71 -11.90 -14.25
CA LYS A 265 27.50 -10.93 -13.47
C LYS A 265 27.38 -11.09 -11.95
N LEU A 266 26.28 -11.67 -11.47
CA LEU A 266 26.04 -11.89 -10.04
C LEU A 266 26.46 -13.30 -9.58
N GLN A 267 26.51 -14.29 -10.47
CA GLN A 267 26.97 -15.66 -10.17
C GLN A 267 28.48 -15.84 -10.30
N GLU A 268 29.19 -14.92 -10.96
CA GLU A 268 30.66 -14.94 -11.11
C GLU A 268 31.44 -14.55 -9.83
N LYS A 269 30.82 -14.57 -8.64
CA LYS A 269 31.44 -14.26 -7.34
C LYS A 269 30.87 -15.11 -6.23
#